data_AF-A0A2C9TVI4-F1
#
_entry.id   AF-A0A2C9TVI4-F1
#
_cell.length_a   1.000
_cell.length_b   1.000
_cell.length_c   1.000
_cell.angle_alpha   90.00
_cell.angle_beta   90.00
_cell.angle_gamma   90.00
#
_symmetry.space_group_name_H-M   'P 1'
#
loop_
_entity.id
_entity.type
_entity.pdbx_description
1 polymer ?
#
loop_
_entity_poly.entity_id
_entity_poly.type
_entity_poly.pdbx_seq_one_letter_code
_entity_poly.pdbx_strand_id
1 'polypeptide(L)'
;MIIFILITIFAIYYIAMIASLFKSEGFSIIGLILDVVIMGTLIFYYFIGARFVDHDLSNFLMFMDTGSYIFMYFAIKCLWVKPKVVNYLIAKELGESKEVIEEQELDLQTSKIRGIYFFIISVVMLIITKLRMQPELQADAISMNPVFIFVGVIIILIWLVLDIYRKKKYGIFLFKTIVPLVVTTWIIIATIILS
;
A
#
# COMPACT_ATOMS: atom_id res chain seq x y z
N MET A 1 0.55 3.58 23.85
CA MET A 1 1.60 3.83 22.83
C MET A 1 1.26 3.18 21.49
N ILE A 2 0.81 1.92 21.47
CA ILE A 2 0.38 1.21 20.26
C ILE A 2 -0.75 1.91 19.48
N ILE A 3 -1.81 2.39 20.17
CA ILE A 3 -2.93 3.12 19.52
C ILE A 3 -2.41 4.36 18.78
N PHE A 4 -1.43 5.06 19.35
CA PHE A 4 -0.80 6.23 18.71
C PHE A 4 -0.04 5.84 17.45
N ILE A 5 0.65 4.69 17.44
CA ILE A 5 1.32 4.17 16.25
C ILE A 5 0.30 3.85 15.15
N LEU A 6 -0.82 3.23 15.48
CA LEU A 6 -1.87 2.91 14.51
C LEU A 6 -2.50 4.18 13.91
N ILE A 7 -2.80 5.18 14.74
CA ILE A 7 -3.29 6.49 14.28
C ILE A 7 -2.28 7.16 13.36
N THR A 8 -0.99 7.13 13.71
CA THR A 8 0.04 7.78 12.91
C THR A 8 0.33 7.02 11.60
N ILE A 9 0.19 5.69 11.57
CA ILE A 9 0.26 4.89 10.34
C ILE A 9 -0.86 5.31 9.38
N PHE A 10 -2.06 5.52 9.92
CA PHE A 10 -3.19 6.03 9.15
C PHE A 10 -2.96 7.48 8.70
N ALA A 11 -2.36 8.32 9.53
CA ALA A 11 -2.00 9.69 9.15
C ALA A 11 -0.97 9.73 8.01
N ILE A 12 0.04 8.85 8.02
CA ILE A 12 1.02 8.72 6.92
C ILE A 12 0.33 8.48 5.59
N TYR A 13 -0.75 7.69 5.55
CA TYR A 13 -1.51 7.47 4.33
C TYR A 13 -2.05 8.78 3.73
N TYR A 14 -2.68 9.62 4.55
CA TYR A 14 -3.20 10.93 4.10
C TYR A 14 -2.09 11.91 3.76
N ILE A 15 -1.00 11.91 4.52
CA ILE A 15 0.15 12.79 4.24
C ILE A 15 0.76 12.43 2.89
N ALA A 16 0.91 11.14 2.56
CA ALA A 16 1.38 10.70 1.24
C ALA A 16 0.41 11.09 0.11
N MET A 17 -0.90 11.02 0.35
CA MET A 17 -1.92 11.49 -0.60
C MET A 17 -1.79 13.01 -0.86
N ILE A 18 -1.66 13.81 0.18
CA ILE A 18 -1.52 15.26 0.08
C ILE A 18 -0.18 15.64 -0.56
N ALA A 19 0.92 14.98 -0.17
CA ALA A 19 2.25 15.20 -0.74
C ALA A 19 2.26 14.91 -2.26
N SER A 20 1.59 13.85 -2.68
CA SER A 20 1.46 13.52 -4.10
C SER A 20 0.71 14.57 -4.91
N LEU A 21 -0.31 15.20 -4.31
CA LEU A 21 -1.09 16.26 -4.94
C LEU A 21 -0.22 17.50 -5.17
N PHE A 22 0.43 17.99 -4.11
CA PHE A 22 1.30 19.16 -4.22
C PHE A 22 2.47 18.95 -5.19
N LYS A 23 3.04 17.74 -5.24
CA LYS A 23 4.08 17.42 -6.23
C LYS A 23 3.56 17.36 -7.66
N SER A 24 2.36 16.85 -7.87
CA SER A 24 1.70 16.82 -9.18
C SER A 24 1.41 18.22 -9.70
N GLU A 25 1.00 19.14 -8.81
CA GLU A 25 0.68 20.53 -9.15
C GLU A 25 1.90 21.45 -9.24
N GLY A 26 3.12 20.94 -9.00
CA GLY A 26 4.36 21.73 -9.10
C GLY A 26 4.74 22.51 -7.83
N PHE A 27 3.98 22.37 -6.73
CA PHE A 27 4.30 22.97 -5.43
C PHE A 27 5.41 22.18 -4.68
N SER A 28 6.64 22.26 -5.20
CA SER A 28 7.76 21.43 -4.74
C SER A 28 8.17 21.64 -3.27
N ILE A 29 8.00 22.84 -2.71
CA ILE A 29 8.45 23.14 -1.33
C ILE A 29 7.53 22.45 -0.31
N ILE A 30 6.21 22.55 -0.47
CA ILE A 30 5.25 21.90 0.42
C ILE A 30 5.39 20.37 0.30
N GLY A 31 5.52 19.85 -0.93
CA GLY A 31 5.80 18.44 -1.15
C GLY A 31 7.05 17.94 -0.41
N LEU A 32 8.13 18.74 -0.39
CA LEU A 32 9.36 18.40 0.34
C LEU A 32 9.17 18.43 1.86
N ILE A 33 8.45 19.41 2.40
CA ILE A 33 8.12 19.44 3.84
C ILE A 33 7.38 18.16 4.23
N LEU A 34 6.42 17.71 3.43
CA LEU A 34 5.67 16.49 3.70
C LEU A 34 6.54 15.23 3.56
N ASP A 35 7.53 15.22 2.65
CA ASP A 35 8.53 14.13 2.60
C ASP A 35 9.31 14.01 3.92
N VAL A 36 9.75 15.14 4.46
CA VAL A 36 10.47 15.20 5.74
C VAL A 36 9.59 14.69 6.88
N VAL A 37 8.30 15.03 6.87
CA VAL A 37 7.34 14.52 7.86
C VAL A 37 7.18 13.01 7.75
N ILE A 38 6.99 12.47 6.55
CA ILE A 38 6.88 11.01 6.32
C ILE A 38 8.15 10.31 6.80
N MET A 39 9.33 10.77 6.36
CA MET A 39 10.60 10.15 6.76
C MET A 39 10.85 10.27 8.26
N GLY A 40 10.60 11.43 8.85
CA GLY A 40 10.73 11.64 10.30
C GLY A 40 9.83 10.71 11.10
N THR A 41 8.61 10.46 10.63
CA THR A 41 7.68 9.53 11.28
C THR A 41 8.16 8.08 11.17
N LEU A 42 8.67 7.66 10.00
CA LEU A 42 9.22 6.31 9.82
C LEU A 42 10.49 6.09 10.68
N ILE A 43 11.36 7.09 10.76
CA ILE A 43 12.53 7.06 11.65
C ILE A 43 12.10 7.00 13.12
N PHE A 44 11.07 7.77 13.50
CA PHE A 44 10.51 7.71 14.84
C PHE A 44 10.00 6.31 15.19
N TYR A 45 9.34 5.61 14.27
CA TYR A 45 8.92 4.22 14.49
C TYR A 45 10.10 3.28 14.75
N TYR A 46 11.20 3.44 14.01
CA TYR A 46 12.40 2.67 14.28
C TYR A 46 12.90 2.86 15.71
N PHE A 47 12.95 4.09 16.23
CA PHE A 47 13.43 4.37 17.59
C PHE A 47 12.45 3.94 18.67
N ILE A 48 11.14 4.16 18.49
CA ILE A 48 10.15 3.78 19.49
C ILE A 48 10.02 2.26 19.61
N GLY A 49 10.20 1.54 18.49
CA GLY A 49 10.24 0.08 18.46
C GLY A 49 11.28 -0.51 19.42
N ALA A 50 12.41 0.18 19.63
CA ALA A 50 13.47 -0.26 20.55
C ALA A 50 13.06 -0.19 22.04
N ARG A 51 12.01 0.56 22.37
CA ARG A 51 11.56 0.76 23.76
C ARG A 51 10.48 -0.23 24.17
N PHE A 52 9.90 -0.97 23.22
CA PHE A 52 8.91 -1.99 23.51
C PHE A 52 9.56 -3.30 23.94
N VAL A 53 8.88 -4.03 24.81
CA VAL A 53 9.30 -5.34 25.34
C VAL A 53 8.10 -6.29 25.29
N ASP A 54 8.36 -7.57 25.13
CA ASP A 54 7.37 -8.66 25.15
C ASP A 54 6.15 -8.40 24.25
N HIS A 55 4.95 -8.39 24.83
CA HIS A 55 3.67 -8.24 24.11
C HIS A 55 3.56 -6.93 23.34
N ASP A 56 4.12 -5.83 23.86
CA ASP A 56 4.07 -4.55 23.17
C ASP A 56 4.94 -4.56 21.91
N LEU A 57 6.09 -5.25 21.97
CA LEU A 57 6.97 -5.42 20.83
C LEU A 57 6.34 -6.35 19.79
N SER A 58 5.73 -7.46 20.22
CA SER A 58 4.99 -8.37 19.33
C SER A 58 3.88 -7.63 18.56
N ASN A 59 3.05 -6.86 19.25
CA ASN A 59 2.02 -6.04 18.63
C ASN A 59 2.60 -5.02 17.64
N PHE A 60 3.69 -4.32 18.04
CA PHE A 60 4.36 -3.37 17.17
C PHE A 60 4.87 -4.04 15.88
N LEU A 61 5.54 -5.18 15.98
CA LEU A 61 6.06 -5.94 14.84
C LEU A 61 4.92 -6.37 13.91
N MET A 62 3.81 -6.86 14.47
CA MET A 62 2.63 -7.25 13.70
C MET A 62 2.02 -6.06 12.94
N PHE A 63 1.96 -4.87 13.55
CA PHE A 63 1.46 -3.67 12.88
C PHE A 63 2.38 -3.19 11.76
N MET A 64 3.69 -3.25 11.95
CA MET A 64 4.65 -2.86 10.91
C MET A 64 4.63 -3.85 9.75
N ASP A 65 4.56 -5.16 10.02
CA ASP A 65 4.47 -6.19 8.99
C ASP A 65 3.15 -6.10 8.20
N THR A 66 2.02 -6.07 8.89
CA THR A 66 0.70 -5.92 8.26
C THR A 66 0.57 -4.58 7.54
N GLY A 67 1.12 -3.51 8.12
CA GLY A 67 1.20 -2.20 7.51
C GLY A 67 1.98 -2.25 6.18
N SER A 68 3.08 -2.98 6.12
CA SER A 68 3.83 -3.21 4.88
C SER A 68 2.93 -3.80 3.78
N TYR A 69 2.11 -4.79 4.11
CA TYR A 69 1.19 -5.42 3.14
C TYR A 69 0.12 -4.46 2.65
N ILE A 70 -0.49 -3.69 3.56
CA ILE A 70 -1.51 -2.71 3.24
C ILE A 70 -0.95 -1.61 2.33
N PHE A 71 0.23 -1.07 2.65
CA PHE A 71 0.86 -0.06 1.81
C PHE A 71 1.31 -0.63 0.46
N MET A 72 1.75 -1.90 0.39
CA MET A 72 2.05 -2.55 -0.89
C MET A 72 0.79 -2.66 -1.75
N TYR A 73 -0.35 -3.02 -1.15
CA TYR A 73 -1.64 -3.05 -1.86
C TYR A 73 -1.98 -1.68 -2.47
N PHE A 74 -1.89 -0.61 -1.70
CA PHE A 74 -2.13 0.74 -2.21
C PHE A 74 -1.10 1.15 -3.27
N ALA A 75 0.17 0.80 -3.08
CA ALA A 75 1.23 1.08 -4.03
C ALA A 75 0.91 0.50 -5.41
N ILE A 76 0.60 -0.80 -5.48
CA ILE A 76 0.33 -1.48 -6.75
C ILE A 76 -1.01 -1.05 -7.32
N LYS A 77 -2.04 -0.80 -6.50
CA LYS A 77 -3.31 -0.24 -6.96
C LYS A 77 -3.11 1.13 -7.64
N CYS A 78 -2.18 1.94 -7.14
CA CYS A 78 -1.85 3.24 -7.69
C CYS A 78 -0.90 3.17 -8.89
N LEU A 79 0.06 2.25 -8.91
CA LEU A 79 0.98 2.05 -10.03
C LEU A 79 0.33 1.33 -11.22
N TRP A 80 -0.62 0.43 -10.96
CA TRP A 80 -1.40 -0.25 -11.98
C TRP A 80 -2.56 0.65 -12.44
N VAL A 81 -2.22 1.69 -13.20
CA VAL A 81 -3.14 2.77 -13.60
C VAL A 81 -4.18 2.33 -14.65
N LYS A 82 -3.96 1.19 -15.33
CA LYS A 82 -4.82 0.70 -16.43
C LYS A 82 -6.32 0.67 -16.10
N PRO A 83 -6.78 0.15 -14.94
CA PRO A 83 -8.20 0.15 -14.60
C PRO A 83 -8.77 1.55 -14.40
N LYS A 84 -7.97 2.48 -13.86
CA LYS A 84 -8.38 3.88 -13.68
C LYS A 84 -8.55 4.59 -15.03
N VAL A 85 -7.63 4.36 -15.97
CA VAL A 85 -7.71 4.93 -17.32
C VAL A 85 -8.95 4.45 -18.05
N VAL A 86 -9.27 3.16 -17.95
CA VAL A 86 -10.47 2.62 -18.58
C VAL A 86 -11.74 3.24 -17.99
N ASN A 87 -11.79 3.42 -16.66
CA ASN A 87 -12.93 4.10 -16.02
C ASN A 87 -13.06 5.56 -16.50
N TYR A 88 -11.95 6.29 -16.60
CA TYR A 88 -11.92 7.68 -17.11
C TYR A 88 -12.43 7.79 -18.54
N LEU A 89 -12.00 6.89 -19.43
CA LEU A 89 -12.47 6.87 -20.82
C LEU A 89 -13.97 6.60 -20.90
N ILE A 90 -14.47 5.65 -20.11
CA ILE A 90 -15.91 5.34 -20.04
C ILE A 90 -16.71 6.53 -19.51
N ALA A 91 -16.26 7.19 -18.44
CA ALA A 91 -16.92 8.37 -17.89
C ALA A 91 -17.02 9.51 -18.92
N LYS A 92 -15.95 9.70 -19.70
CA LYS A 92 -15.91 10.68 -20.79
C LYS A 92 -16.85 10.31 -21.95
N GLU A 93 -16.93 9.03 -22.32
CA GLU A 93 -17.84 8.54 -23.36
C GLU A 93 -19.32 8.63 -22.96
N LEU A 94 -19.62 8.36 -21.69
CA LEU A 94 -20.98 8.46 -21.15
C LEU A 94 -21.45 9.90 -20.91
N GLY A 95 -20.55 10.88 -21.04
CA GLY A 95 -20.86 12.29 -20.78
C GLY A 95 -21.18 12.55 -19.31
N GLU A 96 -20.47 11.88 -18.38
CA GLU A 96 -20.61 12.15 -16.95
C GLU A 96 -20.28 13.62 -16.61
N SER A 97 -20.65 14.05 -15.39
CA SER A 97 -20.46 15.44 -14.99
C SER A 97 -18.99 15.85 -15.07
N LYS A 98 -18.76 17.13 -15.41
CA LYS A 98 -17.43 17.71 -15.52
C LYS A 98 -16.60 17.49 -14.24
N GLU A 99 -17.25 17.59 -13.08
CA GLU A 99 -16.65 17.34 -11.77
C GLU A 99 -16.09 15.92 -11.63
N VAL A 100 -16.84 14.90 -12.07
CA VAL A 100 -16.40 13.49 -12.00
C VAL A 100 -15.22 13.24 -12.94
N ILE A 101 -15.23 13.86 -14.12
CA ILE A 101 -14.13 13.75 -15.09
C ILE A 101 -12.86 14.41 -14.53
N GLU A 102 -12.98 15.61 -13.95
CA GLU A 102 -11.85 16.34 -13.34
C GLU A 102 -11.28 15.59 -12.12
N GLU A 103 -12.11 14.99 -11.27
CA GLU A 103 -11.66 14.17 -10.13
C GLU A 103 -10.85 12.95 -10.60
N GLN A 104 -11.35 12.24 -11.61
CA GLN A 104 -10.66 11.07 -12.16
C GLN A 104 -9.34 11.45 -12.87
N GLU A 105 -9.31 12.59 -13.54
CA GLU A 105 -8.08 13.12 -14.14
C GLU A 105 -7.03 13.45 -13.07
N LEU A 106 -7.42 14.11 -11.97
CA LEU A 106 -6.55 14.39 -10.85
C LEU A 106 -6.02 13.11 -10.18
N ASP A 107 -6.88 12.11 -9.98
CA ASP A 107 -6.46 10.81 -9.44
C ASP A 107 -5.48 10.10 -10.38
N LEU A 108 -5.67 10.18 -11.70
CA LEU A 108 -4.74 9.63 -12.68
C LEU A 108 -3.37 10.34 -12.65
N GLN A 109 -3.36 11.68 -12.63
CA GLN A 109 -2.13 12.48 -12.59
C GLN A 109 -1.31 12.19 -11.34
N THR A 110 -1.97 12.09 -10.18
CA THR A 110 -1.31 11.84 -8.89
C THR A 110 -1.00 10.36 -8.64
N SER A 111 -1.62 9.43 -9.37
CA SER A 111 -1.57 7.99 -9.09
C SER A 111 -0.15 7.43 -9.01
N LYS A 112 0.73 7.79 -9.96
CA LYS A 112 2.10 7.26 -10.00
C LYS A 112 2.92 7.73 -8.80
N ILE A 113 2.78 9.00 -8.43
CA ILE A 113 3.50 9.58 -7.28
C ILE A 113 3.02 8.93 -5.98
N ARG A 114 1.70 8.79 -5.79
CA ARG A 114 1.10 8.06 -4.65
C ARG A 114 1.65 6.64 -4.55
N GLY A 115 1.69 5.95 -5.69
CA GLY A 115 2.20 4.59 -5.80
C GLY A 115 3.63 4.46 -5.29
N ILE A 116 4.51 5.40 -5.66
CA ILE A 116 5.90 5.42 -5.21
C ILE A 116 6.00 5.65 -3.70
N TYR A 117 5.25 6.60 -3.14
CA TYR A 117 5.24 6.82 -1.68
C TYR A 117 4.85 5.58 -0.92
N PHE A 118 3.71 4.98 -1.27
CA PHE A 118 3.23 3.79 -0.59
C PHE A 118 4.19 2.60 -0.74
N PHE A 119 4.85 2.47 -1.89
CA PHE A 119 5.88 1.45 -2.08
C PHE A 119 7.06 1.65 -1.12
N ILE A 120 7.60 2.88 -1.03
CA ILE A 120 8.71 3.21 -0.12
C ILE A 120 8.30 2.95 1.34
N ILE A 121 7.12 3.42 1.74
CA ILE A 121 6.59 3.22 3.10
C ILE A 121 6.48 1.71 3.41
N SER A 122 5.94 0.92 2.48
CA SER A 122 5.81 -0.53 2.62
C SER A 122 7.17 -1.21 2.84
N VAL A 123 8.18 -0.86 2.04
CA VAL A 123 9.54 -1.39 2.16
C VAL A 123 10.18 -0.98 3.50
N VAL A 124 10.08 0.28 3.88
CA VAL A 124 10.66 0.79 5.14
C VAL A 124 10.01 0.12 6.35
N MET A 125 8.69 -0.10 6.33
CA MET A 125 8.01 -0.83 7.39
C MET A 125 8.55 -2.24 7.56
N LEU A 126 8.73 -2.98 6.45
CA LEU A 126 9.32 -4.33 6.50
C LEU A 126 10.75 -4.32 7.04
N ILE A 127 11.56 -3.33 6.64
CA ILE A 127 12.93 -3.15 7.17
C ILE A 127 12.88 -2.92 8.68
N ILE A 128 12.00 -2.05 9.17
CA ILE A 128 11.85 -1.79 10.61
C ILE A 128 11.44 -3.08 11.33
N THR A 129 10.49 -3.84 10.78
CA THR A 129 10.08 -5.15 11.33
C THR A 129 11.29 -6.08 11.45
N LYS A 130 12.09 -6.24 10.38
CA LYS A 130 13.28 -7.13 10.43
C LYS A 130 14.32 -6.66 11.45
N LEU A 131 14.59 -5.36 11.51
CA LEU A 131 15.60 -4.80 12.41
C LEU A 131 15.20 -4.85 13.89
N ARG A 132 13.89 -4.91 14.20
CA ARG A 132 13.36 -4.96 15.57
C ARG A 132 12.89 -6.34 15.99
N MET A 133 12.85 -7.30 15.07
CA MET A 133 12.48 -8.68 15.36
C MET A 133 13.44 -9.30 16.36
N GLN A 134 12.89 -9.87 17.44
CA GLN A 134 13.63 -10.72 18.36
C GLN A 134 13.33 -12.19 18.02
N PRO A 135 14.30 -13.12 18.15
CA PRO A 135 14.11 -14.53 17.78
C PRO A 135 12.90 -15.19 18.45
N GLU A 136 12.64 -14.81 19.70
CA GLU A 136 11.53 -15.35 20.51
C GLU A 136 10.15 -14.96 19.97
N LEU A 137 10.04 -13.82 19.28
CA LEU A 137 8.78 -13.30 18.73
C LEU A 137 8.59 -13.61 17.24
N GLN A 138 9.59 -14.25 16.62
CA GLN A 138 9.61 -14.49 15.19
C GLN A 138 8.42 -15.35 14.73
N ALA A 139 8.17 -16.45 15.44
CA ALA A 139 7.08 -17.38 15.13
C ALA A 139 5.71 -16.69 15.23
N ASP A 140 5.51 -15.86 16.25
CA ASP A 140 4.27 -15.13 16.47
C ASP A 140 4.05 -14.08 15.39
N ALA A 141 5.09 -13.32 15.03
CA ALA A 141 4.99 -12.25 14.05
C ALA A 141 4.65 -12.75 12.64
N ILE A 142 5.19 -13.90 12.23
CA ILE A 142 4.95 -14.48 10.88
C ILE A 142 3.77 -15.47 10.84
N SER A 143 3.17 -15.79 12.00
CA SER A 143 2.13 -16.84 12.12
C SER A 143 0.92 -16.61 11.23
N MET A 144 0.59 -15.34 10.93
CA MET A 144 -0.55 -14.96 10.08
C MET A 144 -0.23 -14.98 8.58
N ASN A 145 1.04 -15.00 8.18
CA ASN A 145 1.44 -14.92 6.77
C ASN A 145 0.89 -16.08 5.93
N PRO A 146 0.91 -17.36 6.39
CA PRO A 146 0.28 -18.46 5.65
C PRO A 146 -1.21 -18.23 5.39
N VAL A 147 -1.93 -17.68 6.37
CA VAL A 147 -3.37 -17.35 6.23
C VAL A 147 -3.56 -16.26 5.19
N PHE A 148 -2.77 -15.19 5.24
CA PHE A 148 -2.84 -14.11 4.25
C PHE A 148 -2.45 -14.58 2.85
N ILE A 149 -1.47 -15.46 2.70
CA ILE A 149 -1.11 -16.07 1.41
C ILE A 149 -2.28 -16.90 0.87
N PHE A 150 -2.89 -17.75 1.70
CA PHE A 150 -4.04 -18.55 1.30
C PHE A 150 -5.22 -17.69 0.83
N VAL A 151 -5.58 -16.66 1.60
CA VAL A 151 -6.60 -15.68 1.22
C VAL A 151 -6.21 -14.95 -0.06
N GLY A 152 -4.95 -14.56 -0.21
CA GLY A 152 -4.39 -13.92 -1.40
C GLY A 152 -4.58 -14.77 -2.65
N VAL A 153 -4.29 -16.08 -2.59
CA VAL A 153 -4.51 -17.03 -3.69
C VAL A 153 -5.99 -17.11 -4.09
N ILE A 154 -6.91 -17.17 -3.13
CA ILE A 154 -8.36 -17.16 -3.42
C ILE A 154 -8.75 -15.87 -4.16
N ILE A 155 -8.28 -14.72 -3.68
CA ILE A 155 -8.56 -13.42 -4.29
C ILE A 155 -8.00 -13.35 -5.72
N ILE A 156 -6.79 -13.86 -5.95
CA ILE A 156 -6.18 -13.96 -7.29
C ILE A 156 -7.10 -14.75 -8.23
N LEU A 157 -7.57 -15.92 -7.82
CA LEU A 157 -8.44 -16.77 -8.63
C LEU A 157 -9.76 -16.06 -8.98
N ILE A 158 -10.39 -15.41 -8.00
CA ILE A 158 -11.63 -14.64 -8.22
C ILE A 158 -11.41 -13.52 -9.25
N TRP A 159 -10.37 -12.71 -9.08
CA TRP A 159 -10.08 -11.62 -10.01
C TRP A 159 -9.70 -12.11 -11.40
N LEU A 160 -9.01 -13.24 -11.50
CA LEU A 160 -8.64 -13.85 -12.78
C LEU A 160 -9.89 -14.28 -13.56
N VAL A 161 -10.83 -14.94 -12.89
CA VAL A 161 -12.12 -15.33 -13.50
C VAL A 161 -12.88 -14.09 -13.99
N LEU A 162 -12.91 -13.03 -13.19
CA LEU A 162 -13.57 -11.76 -13.57
C LEU A 162 -12.89 -11.08 -14.76
N ASP A 163 -11.55 -11.05 -14.80
CA ASP A 163 -10.79 -10.49 -15.92
C ASP A 163 -11.02 -11.29 -17.22
N ILE A 164 -11.04 -12.63 -17.15
CA ILE A 164 -11.34 -13.51 -18.28
C ILE A 164 -12.78 -13.30 -18.78
N TYR A 165 -13.75 -13.27 -17.86
CA TYR A 165 -15.16 -13.03 -18.20
C TYR A 165 -15.33 -11.68 -18.91
N ARG A 166 -14.71 -10.61 -18.39
CA ARG A 166 -14.76 -9.28 -19.02
C ARG A 166 -14.09 -9.25 -20.38
N LYS A 167 -12.97 -9.96 -20.56
CA LYS A 167 -12.34 -10.08 -21.87
C LYS A 167 -13.24 -10.77 -22.88
N LYS A 168 -13.95 -11.83 -22.49
CA LYS A 168 -14.90 -12.52 -23.36
C LYS A 168 -16.13 -11.68 -23.70
N LYS A 169 -16.67 -10.94 -22.73
CA LYS A 169 -17.91 -10.16 -22.90
C LYS A 169 -17.70 -8.78 -23.55
N TYR A 170 -16.62 -8.09 -23.19
CA TYR A 170 -16.38 -6.69 -23.56
C TYR A 170 -15.10 -6.49 -24.38
N GLY A 171 -14.32 -7.54 -24.65
CA GLY A 171 -13.03 -7.42 -25.37
C GLY A 171 -11.90 -6.78 -24.55
N ILE A 172 -12.16 -6.32 -23.33
CA ILE A 172 -11.22 -5.59 -22.47
C ILE A 172 -10.67 -6.51 -21.38
N PHE A 173 -9.33 -6.58 -21.27
CA PHE A 173 -8.64 -7.26 -20.17
C PHE A 173 -8.00 -6.21 -19.26
N LEU A 174 -8.58 -6.00 -18.06
CA LEU A 174 -8.15 -4.95 -17.13
C LEU A 174 -6.91 -5.34 -16.31
N PHE A 175 -6.60 -6.64 -16.23
CA PHE A 175 -5.52 -7.18 -15.40
C PHE A 175 -5.65 -6.71 -13.93
N LYS A 176 -6.88 -6.65 -13.39
CA LYS A 176 -7.08 -6.33 -11.96
C LYS A 176 -6.43 -7.37 -11.04
N THR A 177 -6.25 -8.59 -11.55
CA THR A 177 -5.53 -9.69 -10.91
C THR A 177 -4.09 -9.34 -10.50
N ILE A 178 -3.44 -8.35 -11.13
CA ILE A 178 -2.07 -7.96 -10.79
C ILE A 178 -1.95 -7.46 -9.35
N VAL A 179 -2.94 -6.73 -8.85
CA VAL A 179 -2.88 -6.18 -7.48
C VAL A 179 -2.76 -7.28 -6.43
N PRO A 180 -3.70 -8.24 -6.32
CA PRO A 180 -3.57 -9.32 -5.34
C PRO A 180 -2.37 -10.25 -5.61
N LEU A 181 -1.97 -10.41 -6.88
CA LEU A 181 -0.77 -11.21 -7.22
C LEU A 181 0.50 -10.61 -6.62
N VAL A 182 0.73 -9.30 -6.81
CA VAL A 182 1.94 -8.65 -6.30
C VAL A 182 1.90 -8.58 -4.77
N VAL A 183 0.75 -8.30 -4.15
CA VAL A 183 0.62 -8.29 -2.68
C VAL A 183 0.91 -9.67 -2.10
N THR A 184 0.37 -10.74 -2.68
CA THR A 184 0.65 -12.10 -2.22
C THR A 184 2.13 -12.45 -2.37
N THR A 185 2.74 -12.06 -3.50
CA THR A 185 4.18 -12.22 -3.72
C THR A 185 5.01 -11.45 -2.68
N TRP A 186 4.57 -10.24 -2.33
CA TRP A 186 5.22 -9.42 -1.30
C TRP A 186 5.16 -10.08 0.09
N ILE A 187 4.03 -10.69 0.46
CA ILE A 187 3.90 -11.44 1.73
C ILE A 187 4.85 -12.65 1.74
N ILE A 188 5.01 -13.35 0.61
CA ILE A 188 5.99 -14.44 0.48
C ILE A 188 7.41 -13.91 0.69
N ILE A 189 7.77 -12.81 0.03
CA ILE A 189 9.08 -12.15 0.20
C ILE A 189 9.30 -11.74 1.65
N ALA A 190 8.32 -11.08 2.28
CA ALA A 190 8.39 -10.67 3.68
C ALA A 190 8.58 -11.88 4.60
N THR A 191 7.86 -12.97 4.37
CA THR A 191 8.02 -14.22 5.13
C THR A 191 9.44 -14.76 5.01
N ILE A 192 10.03 -14.78 3.82
CA ILE A 192 11.41 -15.23 3.60
C ILE A 192 12.41 -14.31 4.30
N ILE A 193 12.21 -12.99 4.23
CA ILE A 193 13.09 -12.00 4.86
C ILE A 193 13.01 -12.07 6.39
N LEU A 194 11.81 -12.30 6.94
CA LEU A 194 11.56 -12.33 8.38
C LEU A 194 11.85 -13.70 9.01
N SER A 195 11.91 -14.76 8.22
CA SER A 195 12.47 -16.07 8.60
C SER A 195 13.98 -15.97 8.89
#